data_AF-A0A8I1UJT2-F1
#
_entry.id   AF-A0A8I1UJT2-F1
#
_cell.length_a   1.000
_cell.length_b   1.000
_cell.length_c   1.000
_cell.angle_alpha   90.00
_cell.angle_beta   90.00
_cell.angle_gamma   90.00
#
_symmetry.space_group_name_H-M   'P 1'
#
loop_
_entity.id
_entity.type
_entity.pdbx_description
1 polymer ?
#
loop_
_entity_poly.entity_id
_entity_poly.type
_entity_poly.pdbx_seq_one_letter_code
_entity_poly.pdbx_strand_id
1 'polypeptide(L)'
;MTLLVDTSVWSLALRRDADASEPEVRQLRDALFGSDVVVTTGLILQELLQGFSGPKARLSIIERFAALPLLQPDRSDHIGAAALRNTCRQAGVQIGTIDALLAQLCIRHDLTLLTTDKDFTHAARHCPLRVWPGTSRM
;
A
#
# COMPACT_ATOMS: atom_id res chain seq x y z
N MET A 1 -13.26 7.53 -0.31
CA MET A 1 -11.98 7.57 0.44
C MET A 1 -10.82 7.53 -0.53
N THR A 2 -9.62 7.92 -0.11
CA THR A 2 -8.40 7.77 -0.93
C THR A 2 -7.56 6.62 -0.38
N LEU A 3 -7.29 5.63 -1.22
CA LEU A 3 -6.59 4.40 -0.87
C LEU A 3 -5.19 4.39 -1.47
N LEU A 4 -4.18 4.23 -0.63
CA LEU A 4 -2.89 3.70 -1.08
C LEU A 4 -3.00 2.18 -1.07
N VAL A 5 -2.85 1.54 -2.21
CA VAL A 5 -2.99 0.08 -2.34
C VAL A 5 -1.61 -0.55 -2.39
N ASP A 6 -1.31 -1.36 -1.39
CA ASP A 6 -0.02 -2.04 -1.22
C ASP A 6 0.23 -3.11 -2.30
N THR A 7 1.51 -3.42 -2.52
CA THR A 7 1.97 -4.46 -3.44
C THR A 7 1.34 -5.81 -3.14
N SER A 8 1.09 -6.13 -1.87
CA SER A 8 0.50 -7.42 -1.47
C SER A 8 -0.89 -7.65 -2.10
N VAL A 9 -1.74 -6.62 -2.11
CA VAL A 9 -3.10 -6.66 -2.67
C VAL A 9 -3.06 -6.74 -4.19
N TRP A 10 -2.23 -5.89 -4.82
CA TRP A 10 -2.04 -5.92 -6.27
C TRP A 10 -1.52 -7.27 -6.76
N SER A 11 -0.57 -7.87 -6.03
CA SER A 11 -0.01 -9.17 -6.36
C SER A 11 -1.08 -10.27 -6.34
N LEU A 12 -2.04 -10.20 -5.42
CA LEU A 12 -3.18 -11.12 -5.38
C LEU A 12 -4.16 -10.84 -6.52
N ALA A 13 -4.53 -9.57 -6.74
CA ALA A 13 -5.49 -9.16 -7.75
C ALA A 13 -5.04 -9.43 -9.20
N LEU A 14 -3.74 -9.46 -9.46
CA LEU A 14 -3.16 -9.67 -10.80
C LEU A 14 -2.83 -11.14 -11.11
N ARG A 15 -2.99 -12.07 -10.16
CA ARG A 15 -2.82 -13.51 -10.41
C ARG A 15 -3.95 -14.04 -11.29
N ARG A 16 -3.60 -14.90 -12.27
CA ARG A 16 -4.56 -15.45 -13.25
C ARG A 16 -5.56 -16.44 -12.64
N ASP A 17 -5.13 -17.20 -11.63
CA ASP A 17 -5.90 -18.31 -11.03
C ASP A 17 -6.30 -18.02 -9.58
N ALA A 18 -6.24 -16.75 -9.14
CA ALA A 18 -6.62 -16.40 -7.79
C ALA A 18 -8.14 -16.30 -7.68
N ASP A 19 -8.74 -17.15 -6.83
CA ASP A 19 -10.06 -16.87 -6.28
C ASP A 19 -9.97 -15.54 -5.53
N ALA A 20 -10.64 -14.51 -6.06
CA ALA A 20 -10.68 -13.16 -5.49
C ALA A 20 -11.56 -13.10 -4.22
N SER A 21 -11.39 -14.05 -3.31
CA SER A 21 -12.14 -14.16 -2.07
C SER A 21 -11.64 -13.20 -0.99
N GLU A 22 -10.36 -12.82 -1.06
CA GLU A 22 -9.75 -11.91 -0.10
C GLU A 22 -10.53 -10.58 -0.03
N PRO A 23 -10.98 -10.16 1.16
CA PRO A 23 -11.75 -8.94 1.34
C PRO A 23 -11.05 -7.69 0.75
N GLU A 24 -9.73 -7.61 0.84
CA GLU A 24 -8.93 -6.49 0.33
C GLU A 24 -8.94 -6.45 -1.20
N VAL A 25 -8.91 -7.60 -1.87
CA VAL A 25 -9.01 -7.67 -3.34
C VAL A 25 -10.41 -7.26 -3.79
N ARG A 26 -11.45 -7.63 -3.03
CA ARG A 26 -12.82 -7.15 -3.29
C ARG A 26 -12.93 -5.64 -3.09
N GLN A 27 -12.42 -5.11 -1.99
CA GLN A 27 -12.39 -3.67 -1.74
C GLN A 27 -11.62 -2.91 -2.82
N LEU A 28 -10.51 -3.45 -3.31
CA LEU A 28 -9.77 -2.85 -4.43
C LEU A 28 -10.65 -2.76 -5.68
N ARG A 29 -11.36 -3.84 -6.03
CA ARG A 29 -12.29 -3.84 -7.18
C ARG A 29 -13.38 -2.79 -6.99
N ASP A 30 -14.03 -2.78 -5.83
CA ASP A 30 -15.08 -1.81 -5.52
C ASP A 30 -14.57 -0.38 -5.59
N ALA A 31 -13.35 -0.12 -5.10
CA ALA A 31 -12.72 1.19 -5.17
C ALA A 31 -12.40 1.64 -6.62
N LEU A 32 -11.94 0.71 -7.47
CA LEU A 32 -11.62 1.00 -8.88
C LEU A 32 -12.87 1.27 -9.74
N PHE A 33 -14.02 0.67 -9.40
CA PHE A 33 -15.28 0.86 -10.13
C PHE A 33 -16.25 1.86 -9.46
N GLY A 34 -15.95 2.28 -8.24
CA GLY A 34 -16.77 3.17 -7.44
C GLY A 34 -16.31 4.63 -7.48
N SER A 35 -16.58 5.33 -6.38
CA SER A 35 -16.24 6.75 -6.19
C SER A 35 -14.94 6.97 -5.40
N ASP A 36 -14.25 5.90 -5.02
CA ASP A 36 -12.99 6.00 -4.29
C ASP A 36 -11.83 6.38 -5.23
N VAL A 37 -10.78 6.96 -4.66
CA VAL A 37 -9.56 7.29 -5.41
C VAL A 37 -8.48 6.32 -5.01
N VAL A 38 -7.97 5.55 -5.97
CA VAL A 38 -6.84 4.64 -5.77
C VAL A 38 -5.56 5.35 -6.20
N VAL A 39 -4.59 5.43 -5.29
CA VAL A 39 -3.26 6.02 -5.54
C VAL A 39 -2.15 4.99 -5.37
N THR A 40 -1.01 5.25 -5.98
CA THR A 40 0.16 4.38 -5.95
C THR A 40 1.45 5.18 -5.73
N THR A 41 2.59 4.50 -5.65
CA THR A 41 3.92 5.11 -5.66
C THR A 41 4.82 4.39 -6.66
N GLY A 42 5.94 5.02 -7.01
CA GLY A 42 6.98 4.36 -7.79
C GLY A 42 7.52 3.08 -7.15
N LEU A 43 7.49 2.96 -5.82
CA LEU A 43 7.97 1.78 -5.10
C LEU A 43 7.04 0.58 -5.29
N ILE A 44 5.72 0.77 -5.13
CA ILE A 44 4.72 -0.28 -5.37
C ILE A 44 4.78 -0.76 -6.82
N LEU A 45 4.84 0.18 -7.77
CA LEU A 45 4.98 -0.16 -9.18
C LEU A 45 6.28 -0.94 -9.43
N GLN A 46 7.39 -0.52 -8.84
CA GLN A 46 8.68 -1.21 -8.99
C GLN A 46 8.62 -2.65 -8.46
N GLU A 47 8.09 -2.86 -7.26
CA GLU A 47 7.97 -4.20 -6.67
C GLU A 47 7.10 -5.11 -7.53
N LEU A 48 5.98 -4.61 -8.07
CA LEU A 48 5.14 -5.37 -9.00
C LEU A 48 5.89 -5.73 -10.29
N LEU A 49 6.61 -4.78 -10.89
CA LEU A 49 7.39 -5.06 -12.10
C LEU A 49 8.54 -6.04 -11.85
N GLN A 50 9.05 -6.13 -10.62
CA GLN A 50 10.06 -7.12 -10.21
C GLN A 50 9.44 -8.49 -9.91
N GLY A 51 8.21 -8.53 -9.37
CA GLY A 51 7.52 -9.77 -9.01
C GLY A 51 6.84 -10.50 -10.18
N PHE A 52 6.46 -9.80 -11.24
CA PHE A 52 5.80 -10.40 -12.40
C PHE A 52 6.77 -10.65 -13.57
N SER A 53 6.88 -11.91 -13.97
CA SER A 53 7.73 -12.34 -15.09
C SER A 53 6.99 -12.34 -16.42
N GLY A 54 7.65 -11.85 -17.48
CA GLY A 54 7.20 -11.95 -18.86
C GLY A 54 6.82 -10.60 -19.50
N PRO A 55 7.21 -10.34 -20.78
CA PRO A 55 7.00 -9.04 -21.43
C PRO A 55 5.53 -8.57 -21.45
N LYS A 56 4.58 -9.50 -21.66
CA LYS A 56 3.15 -9.19 -21.70
C LYS A 56 2.59 -8.74 -20.35
N ALA A 57 2.98 -9.41 -19.26
CA ALA A 57 2.55 -9.05 -17.90
C ALA A 57 3.10 -7.67 -17.51
N ARG A 58 4.39 -7.44 -17.81
CA ARG A 58 5.06 -6.17 -17.55
C ARG A 58 4.37 -4.99 -18.25
N LEU A 59 4.09 -5.10 -19.55
CA LEU A 59 3.40 -4.04 -20.30
C LEU A 59 2.00 -3.77 -19.74
N SER A 60 1.23 -4.82 -19.42
CA SER A 60 -0.11 -4.65 -18.87
C SER A 60 -0.10 -3.95 -17.50
N ILE A 61 0.89 -4.21 -16.64
CA ILE A 61 1.04 -3.50 -15.35
C ILE A 61 1.31 -2.01 -15.60
N ILE A 62 2.26 -1.69 -16.48
CA ILE A 62 2.61 -0.30 -16.81
C ILE A 62 1.38 0.47 -17.32
N GLU A 63 0.65 -0.12 -18.28
CA GLU A 63 -0.54 0.49 -18.86
C GLU A 63 -1.65 0.72 -17.83
N ARG A 64 -1.91 -0.26 -16.96
CA ARG A 64 -2.93 -0.15 -15.91
C ARG A 64 -2.57 0.91 -14.85
N PHE A 65 -1.30 0.97 -14.46
CA PHE A 65 -0.83 1.91 -13.43
C PHE A 65 -0.67 3.33 -13.96
N ALA A 66 -0.56 3.54 -15.28
CA ALA A 66 -0.48 4.87 -15.88
C ALA A 66 -1.72 5.73 -15.62
N ALA A 67 -2.88 5.11 -15.33
CA ALA A 67 -4.12 5.81 -15.00
C ALA A 67 -4.22 6.20 -13.51
N LEU A 68 -3.37 5.65 -12.64
CA LEU A 68 -3.42 5.92 -11.20
C LEU A 68 -2.57 7.15 -10.86
N PRO A 69 -3.05 8.06 -9.99
CA PRO A 69 -2.21 9.10 -9.42
C PRO A 69 -1.00 8.48 -8.70
N LEU A 70 0.19 8.95 -9.06
CA LEU A 70 1.46 8.48 -8.50
C LEU A 70 1.99 9.50 -7.50
N LEU A 71 2.10 9.07 -6.24
CA LEU A 71 2.74 9.85 -5.18
C LEU A 71 4.24 9.65 -5.24
N GLN A 72 4.97 10.76 -5.25
CA GLN A 72 6.42 10.79 -5.21
C GLN A 72 6.90 11.22 -3.82
N PRO A 73 7.58 10.33 -3.09
CA PRO A 73 8.14 10.68 -1.78
C PRO A 73 9.18 11.79 -1.92
N ASP A 74 9.14 12.75 -1.01
CA ASP A 74 10.18 13.76 -0.87
C ASP A 74 11.09 13.49 0.34
N ARG A 75 12.07 14.37 0.56
CA ARG A 75 13.02 14.25 1.66
C ARG A 75 12.33 14.14 3.03
N SER A 76 11.26 14.88 3.25
CA SER A 76 10.55 14.88 4.53
C SER A 76 9.82 13.56 4.76
N ASP A 77 9.32 12.91 3.71
CA ASP A 77 8.74 11.57 3.81
C ASP A 77 9.79 10.54 4.23
N HIS A 78 11.00 10.61 3.68
CA HIS A 78 12.07 9.71 4.10
C HIS A 78 12.49 9.92 5.56
N ILE A 79 12.53 11.17 6.04
CA ILE A 79 12.83 11.47 7.45
C ILE A 79 11.70 10.96 8.35
N GLY A 80 10.44 11.23 7.98
CA GLY A 80 9.26 10.77 8.72
C GLY A 80 9.18 9.24 8.80
N ALA A 81 9.45 8.55 7.70
CA ALA A 81 9.51 7.09 7.64
C ALA A 81 10.57 6.51 8.58
N ALA A 82 11.76 7.13 8.64
CA ALA A 82 12.82 6.69 9.56
C ALA A 82 12.40 6.89 11.03
N ALA A 83 11.75 8.00 11.36
CA ALA A 83 11.21 8.24 12.69
C ALA A 83 10.11 7.23 13.05
N LEU A 84 9.14 7.01 12.17
CA LEU A 84 8.05 6.04 12.32
C LEU A 84 8.60 4.63 12.58
N ARG A 85 9.55 4.19 11.76
CA ARG A 85 10.20 2.87 11.93
C ARG A 85 10.90 2.74 13.28
N ASN A 86 11.56 3.79 13.76
CA ASN A 86 12.19 3.79 15.07
C ASN A 86 11.17 3.72 16.20
N THR A 87 10.05 4.44 16.10
CA THR A 87 8.93 4.37 17.06
C THR A 87 8.36 2.96 17.14
N CYS A 88 8.05 2.33 15.99
CA CYS A 88 7.56 0.95 15.96
C CYS A 88 8.58 -0.01 16.59
N ARG A 89 9.88 0.12 16.24
CA ARG A 89 10.94 -0.73 16.78
C ARG A 89 11.08 -0.61 18.30
N GLN A 90 10.97 0.59 18.86
CA GLN A 90 10.99 0.81 20.31
C GLN A 90 9.81 0.15 21.01
N ALA A 91 8.68 0.01 20.32
CA ALA A 91 7.50 -0.71 20.80
C ALA A 91 7.54 -2.22 20.53
N GLY A 92 8.66 -2.76 20.02
CA GLY A 92 8.82 -4.18 19.70
C GLY A 92 8.18 -4.60 18.37
N VAL A 93 7.73 -3.66 17.54
CA VAL A 93 7.16 -3.91 16.21
C VAL A 93 8.20 -3.63 15.13
N GLN A 94 8.54 -4.64 14.34
CA GLN A 94 9.44 -4.48 13.21
C GLN A 94 8.63 -4.13 11.96
N ILE A 95 9.03 -3.06 11.26
CA ILE A 95 8.48 -2.66 9.97
C ILE A 95 9.62 -2.45 8.98
N GLY A 96 9.41 -2.86 7.72
CA GLY A 96 10.37 -2.71 6.64
C GLY A 96 10.66 -1.24 6.33
N THR A 97 11.79 -0.96 5.67
CA THR A 97 12.16 0.41 5.28
C THR A 97 11.17 0.99 4.26
N ILE A 98 10.73 0.18 3.30
CA ILE A 98 9.76 0.58 2.28
C ILE A 98 8.38 0.73 2.93
N ASP A 99 7.95 -0.25 3.73
CA ASP A 99 6.68 -0.21 4.46
C ASP A 99 6.55 1.03 5.34
N ALA A 100 7.61 1.41 6.05
CA ALA A 100 7.62 2.62 6.86
C ALA A 100 7.43 3.89 5.99
N LEU A 101 7.94 3.89 4.76
CA LEU A 101 7.73 4.99 3.82
C LEU A 101 6.31 4.99 3.27
N LEU A 102 5.74 3.84 2.92
CA LEU A 102 4.34 3.74 2.51
C LEU A 102 3.40 4.21 3.64
N ALA A 103 3.67 3.79 4.88
CA ALA A 103 2.94 4.23 6.06
C ALA A 103 3.04 5.76 6.27
N GLN A 104 4.25 6.32 6.11
CA GLN A 104 4.46 7.77 6.22
C GLN A 104 3.71 8.55 5.14
N LEU A 105 3.69 8.08 3.90
CA LEU A 105 2.92 8.70 2.82
C LEU A 105 1.42 8.67 3.13
N CYS A 106 0.91 7.54 3.63
CA CYS A 106 -0.49 7.44 4.06
C CYS A 106 -0.82 8.45 5.16
N ILE A 107 0.05 8.59 6.16
CA ILE A 107 -0.15 9.54 7.27
C ILE A 107 -0.13 10.99 6.75
N ARG A 108 0.86 11.35 5.93
CA ARG A 108 1.00 12.72 5.41
C ARG A 108 -0.17 13.15 4.53
N HIS A 109 -0.64 12.25 3.67
CA HIS A 109 -1.68 12.55 2.69
C HIS A 109 -3.10 12.18 3.15
N ASP A 110 -3.26 11.79 4.42
CA ASP A 110 -4.53 11.35 4.99
C ASP A 110 -5.18 10.24 4.15
N LEU A 111 -4.41 9.19 3.85
CA LEU A 111 -4.82 8.03 3.08
C LEU A 111 -5.10 6.84 4.00
N THR A 112 -5.99 5.97 3.55
CA THR A 112 -6.13 4.63 4.14
C THR A 112 -5.27 3.66 3.35
N LEU A 113 -4.43 2.89 4.05
CA LEU A 113 -3.67 1.79 3.45
C LEU A 113 -4.59 0.58 3.26
N LEU A 114 -4.63 0.06 2.04
CA LEU A 114 -5.22 -1.24 1.72
C LEU A 114 -4.09 -2.25 1.52
N THR A 115 -3.95 -3.18 2.46
CA THR A 115 -2.88 -4.19 2.48
C THR A 115 -3.40 -5.50 3.06
N THR A 116 -2.86 -6.62 2.61
CA THR A 116 -3.05 -7.93 3.26
C THR A 116 -1.92 -8.24 4.26
N ASP A 117 -0.92 -7.38 4.38
CA ASP A 117 0.20 -7.55 5.29
C ASP A 117 -0.17 -7.06 6.70
N LYS A 118 -0.07 -7.98 7.66
CA LYS A 118 -0.43 -7.74 9.07
C LYS A 118 0.59 -6.86 9.78
N ASP A 119 1.80 -6.69 9.26
CA ASP A 119 2.81 -5.83 9.87
C ASP A 119 2.37 -4.37 9.92
N PHE A 120 1.64 -3.90 8.90
CA PHE A 120 1.01 -2.58 8.93
C PHE A 120 -0.08 -2.47 9.99
N THR A 121 -0.85 -3.53 10.23
CA THR A 121 -1.86 -3.56 11.29
C THR A 121 -1.21 -3.48 12.68
N HIS A 122 -0.07 -4.15 12.87
CA HIS A 122 0.72 -4.02 14.10
C HIS A 122 1.31 -2.62 14.24
N ALA A 123 1.86 -2.04 13.17
CA ALA A 123 2.43 -0.70 13.16
C ALA A 123 1.38 0.38 13.45
N ALA A 124 0.16 0.25 12.93
CA ALA A 124 -0.96 1.17 13.15
C ALA A 124 -1.38 1.31 14.64
N ARG A 125 -0.96 0.39 15.51
CA ARG A 125 -1.17 0.52 16.97
C ARG A 125 -0.23 1.54 17.62
N HIS A 126 0.85 1.92 16.93
CA HIS A 126 1.93 2.77 17.46
C HIS A 126 2.14 4.06 16.67
N CYS A 127 1.37 4.26 15.59
CA CYS A 127 1.44 5.44 14.75
C CYS A 127 0.05 5.76 14.18
N PRO A 128 -0.19 6.97 13.66
CA PRO A 128 -1.50 7.38 13.19
C PRO A 128 -1.90 6.78 11.82
N LEU A 129 -1.29 5.67 11.40
CA LEU A 129 -1.59 4.97 10.14
C LEU A 129 -3.03 4.41 10.18
N ARG A 130 -3.81 4.66 9.12
CA ARG A 130 -5.11 4.03 8.91
C ARG A 130 -4.97 2.84 7.98
N VAL A 131 -5.43 1.66 8.43
CA VAL A 131 -5.44 0.42 7.64
C VAL A 131 -6.88 -0.06 7.50
N TRP A 132 -7.29 -0.41 6.28
CA TRP A 132 -8.61 -1.00 5.98
C TRP A 132 -8.68 -2.46 6.46
N PRO A 133 -9.84 -3.00 6.94
CA PRO A 133 -11.17 -2.39 7.04
C PRO A 133 -11.38 -1.48 8.26
N GLY A 134 -10.37 -1.33 9.12
CA GLY A 134 -10.39 -0.32 10.17
C GLY A 134 -9.51 -0.69 11.36
N THR A 135 -8.51 0.15 11.62
CA THR A 135 -8.06 0.38 12.99
C THR A 135 -8.87 1.59 13.50
N SER A 136 -10.04 1.33 14.07
CA SER A 136 -10.75 2.37 14.82
C SER A 136 -9.85 2.80 15.96
N ARG A 137 -9.46 4.09 16.00
CA ARG A 137 -8.91 4.68 17.21
C ARG A 137 -9.96 4.52 18.32
N MET A 138 -9.67 3.70 19.33
CA MET A 138 -10.29 3.86 20.65
C MET A 138 -9.63 5.04 21.36
#